data_AF-A0A3M1XWC1-F1
#
_entry.id   AF-A0A3M1XWC1-F1
#
_cell.length_a   1.000
_cell.length_b   1.000
_cell.length_c   1.000
_cell.angle_alpha   90.00
_cell.angle_beta   90.00
_cell.angle_gamma   90.00
#
_symmetry.space_group_name_H-M   'P 1'
#
loop_
_entity.id
_entity.type
_entity.pdbx_description
1 polymer ?
#
loop_
_entity_poly.entity_id
_entity_poly.type
_entity_poly.pdbx_seq_one_letter_code
_entity_poly.pdbx_strand_id
1 'polypeptide(L)'
;MSESFRALLDRDFADRRLIIVTNREPYIHKKTSTGIKVDTPAGGVTAALDDVLKTTGGVWIAWGSGTADRDVVNPSSEVEVPPEEPSYTLKRVWLTSSDVDNYYHGYSNRLLWPLCHITMERVFFRKRFWQAYKRVNQLFSRAVLEAVQGRQDDLLWIHDYHLCLVPGLLRKELPDATIAHFWHIPWPDWSVFRVCPQAR
;
A
#
# COMPACT_ATOMS: atom_id res chain seq x y z
N MET A 1 16.58 -14.71 -6.04
CA MET A 1 16.73 -14.54 -4.58
C MET A 1 17.86 -15.43 -4.07
N SER A 2 18.74 -14.95 -3.17
CA SER A 2 19.82 -15.78 -2.60
C SER A 2 19.29 -16.75 -1.54
N GLU A 3 19.90 -17.93 -1.40
CA GLU A 3 19.57 -18.90 -0.34
C GLU A 3 19.69 -18.29 1.06
N SER A 4 20.68 -17.41 1.26
CA SER A 4 20.87 -16.69 2.52
C SER A 4 19.69 -15.79 2.89
N PHE A 5 19.02 -15.19 1.91
CA PHE A 5 17.87 -14.33 2.16
C PHE A 5 16.61 -15.16 2.45
N ARG A 6 16.43 -16.30 1.76
CA ARG A 6 15.34 -17.24 2.10
C ARG A 6 15.48 -17.78 3.52
N ALA A 7 16.68 -18.23 3.90
CA ALA A 7 16.93 -18.72 5.25
C ALA A 7 16.69 -17.64 6.33
N LEU A 8 16.96 -16.37 6.02
CA LEU A 8 16.62 -15.24 6.90
C LEU A 8 15.10 -15.08 7.02
N LEU A 9 14.39 -15.08 5.90
CA LEU A 9 12.93 -14.95 5.88
C LEU A 9 12.26 -16.08 6.66
N ASP A 10 12.69 -17.32 6.44
CA ASP A 10 12.18 -18.48 7.16
C ASP A 10 12.47 -18.35 8.66
N ARG A 11 13.69 -17.98 9.06
CA ARG A 11 14.03 -17.85 10.48
C ARG A 11 13.24 -16.76 11.19
N ASP A 12 13.10 -15.60 10.55
CA ASP A 12 12.57 -14.39 11.21
C ASP A 12 11.05 -14.22 11.01
N PHE A 13 10.45 -14.93 10.05
CA PHE A 13 9.01 -14.84 9.70
C PHE A 13 8.26 -16.18 9.63
N ALA A 14 8.88 -17.35 9.90
CA ALA A 14 8.19 -18.65 9.80
C ALA A 14 6.84 -18.73 10.54
N ASP A 15 6.73 -18.07 11.69
CA ASP A 15 5.52 -18.10 12.53
C ASP A 15 4.63 -16.86 12.34
N ARG A 16 4.97 -15.93 11.43
CA ARG A 16 4.26 -14.66 11.27
C ARG A 16 3.81 -14.46 9.84
N ARG A 17 2.50 -14.27 9.66
CA ARG A 17 1.98 -13.86 8.35
C ARG A 17 2.33 -12.40 8.09
N LEU A 18 2.94 -12.15 6.94
CA LEU A 18 3.28 -10.81 6.50
C LEU A 18 2.09 -10.17 5.77
N ILE A 19 1.70 -8.96 6.19
CA ILE A 19 0.72 -8.13 5.50
C ILE A 19 1.42 -6.87 4.99
N ILE A 20 1.68 -6.84 3.68
CA ILE A 20 2.29 -5.70 3.00
C ILE A 20 1.20 -4.77 2.51
N VAL A 21 1.29 -3.48 2.82
CA VAL A 21 0.32 -2.46 2.41
C VAL A 21 1.03 -1.39 1.59
N THR A 22 0.65 -1.25 0.33
CA THR A 22 1.24 -0.26 -0.58
C THR A 22 0.16 0.49 -1.34
N ASN A 23 0.49 1.65 -1.91
CA ASN A 23 -0.45 2.36 -2.77
C ASN A 23 -0.62 1.70 -4.15
N ARG A 24 0.36 0.92 -4.62
CA ARG A 24 0.38 0.34 -5.98
C ARG A 24 0.42 -1.17 -5.89
N GLU A 25 -0.44 -1.83 -6.65
CA GLU A 25 -0.49 -3.29 -6.71
C GLU A 25 0.64 -3.89 -7.57
N PRO A 26 1.05 -5.14 -7.30
CA PRO A 26 2.10 -5.84 -8.05
C PRO A 26 1.59 -6.44 -9.37
N TYR A 27 0.27 -6.71 -9.45
CA TYR A 27 -0.39 -7.33 -10.59
C TYR A 27 -1.67 -6.57 -10.95
N ILE A 28 -1.71 -5.98 -12.15
CA ILE A 28 -2.84 -5.19 -12.65
C ILE A 28 -3.56 -5.98 -13.75
N HIS A 29 -4.84 -6.27 -13.57
CA HIS A 29 -5.66 -6.93 -14.59
C HIS A 29 -6.31 -5.89 -15.50
N LYS A 30 -6.10 -6.04 -16.81
CA LYS A 30 -6.63 -5.13 -17.83
C LYS A 30 -7.49 -5.87 -18.84
N LYS A 31 -8.62 -5.26 -19.19
CA LYS A 31 -9.44 -5.69 -20.33
C LYS A 31 -8.68 -5.42 -21.63
N THR A 32 -8.66 -6.42 -22.50
CA THR A 32 -8.11 -6.36 -23.86
C THR A 32 -9.14 -6.92 -24.84
N SER A 33 -8.89 -6.80 -26.14
CA SER A 33 -9.75 -7.38 -27.18
C SER A 33 -9.83 -8.91 -27.13
N THR A 34 -8.83 -9.57 -26.54
CA THR A 34 -8.71 -11.04 -26.48
C THR A 34 -8.99 -11.60 -25.09
N GLY A 35 -9.45 -10.79 -24.13
CA GLY A 35 -9.72 -11.20 -22.75
C GLY A 35 -9.00 -10.34 -21.71
N ILE A 36 -8.70 -10.91 -20.55
CA ILE A 36 -7.99 -10.21 -19.47
C ILE A 36 -6.49 -10.50 -19.57
N LYS A 37 -5.68 -9.45 -19.59
CA LYS A 37 -4.21 -9.53 -19.50
C LYS A 37 -3.75 -9.00 -18.16
N VAL A 38 -2.70 -9.62 -17.60
CA VAL A 38 -2.05 -9.14 -16.38
C VAL A 38 -0.78 -8.36 -16.75
N ASP A 39 -0.70 -7.13 -16.27
CA ASP A 39 0.49 -6.29 -16.36
C ASP A 39 1.18 -6.22 -14.99
N THR A 40 2.50 -6.38 -14.97
CA THR A 40 3.36 -6.20 -13.80
C THR A 40 4.04 -4.82 -13.86
N PRO A 41 3.69 -3.87 -12.97
CA PRO A 41 4.31 -2.55 -12.99
C PRO A 41 5.82 -2.64 -12.75
N ALA A 42 6.59 -1.92 -13.56
CA ALA A 42 8.04 -1.81 -13.36
C ALA A 42 8.33 -0.95 -12.12
N GLY A 43 9.00 -1.54 -11.12
CA GLY A 43 9.47 -0.82 -9.93
C GLY A 43 10.29 -1.72 -9.02
N GLY A 44 11.53 -1.32 -8.70
CA GLY A 44 12.47 -2.16 -7.93
C GLY A 44 11.95 -2.53 -6.54
N VAL A 45 11.24 -1.62 -5.87
CA VAL A 45 10.59 -1.89 -4.57
C VAL A 45 9.47 -2.91 -4.72
N THR A 46 8.55 -2.72 -5.67
CA THR A 46 7.43 -3.64 -5.89
C THR A 46 7.93 -5.04 -6.19
N ALA A 47 8.94 -5.18 -7.05
CA ALA A 47 9.55 -6.47 -7.37
C ALA A 47 10.20 -7.14 -6.14
N ALA A 48 10.89 -6.36 -5.31
CA ALA A 48 11.51 -6.90 -4.09
C ALA A 48 10.45 -7.38 -3.06
N LEU A 49 9.37 -6.63 -2.86
CA LEU A 49 8.29 -7.02 -1.95
C LEU A 49 7.50 -8.22 -2.50
N ASP A 50 7.36 -8.33 -3.82
CA ASP A 50 6.70 -9.45 -4.50
C ASP A 50 7.49 -10.74 -4.29
N ASP A 51 8.80 -10.68 -4.47
CA ASP A 51 9.72 -11.78 -4.17
C ASP A 51 9.63 -12.25 -2.70
N VAL A 52 9.50 -11.32 -1.74
CA VAL A 52 9.30 -11.66 -0.33
C VAL A 52 8.00 -12.43 -0.14
N LEU A 53 6.86 -11.91 -0.61
CA LEU A 53 5.56 -12.56 -0.42
C LEU A 53 5.40 -13.86 -1.21
N LYS A 54 6.05 -14.01 -2.37
CA LYS A 54 6.14 -15.31 -3.07
C LYS A 54 6.82 -16.39 -2.23
N THR A 55 7.74 -15.99 -1.35
CA THR A 55 8.50 -16.91 -0.49
C THR A 55 7.77 -17.16 0.82
N THR A 56 7.27 -16.12 1.47
CA THR A 56 6.65 -16.22 2.81
C THR A 56 5.15 -16.52 2.77
N GLY A 57 4.51 -16.39 1.61
CA GLY A 57 3.06 -16.22 1.51
C GLY A 57 2.63 -14.91 2.19
N GLY A 58 1.33 -14.79 2.47
CA GLY A 58 0.75 -13.66 3.19
C GLY A 58 -0.23 -12.85 2.35
N VAL A 59 -0.40 -11.57 2.69
CA VAL A 59 -1.38 -10.69 2.05
C VAL A 59 -0.72 -9.41 1.56
N TRP A 60 -0.90 -9.09 0.29
CA TRP A 60 -0.61 -7.78 -0.26
C TRP A 60 -1.91 -6.97 -0.34
N ILE A 61 -1.93 -5.78 0.25
CA ILE A 61 -3.06 -4.85 0.19
C ILE A 61 -2.67 -3.64 -0.64
N ALA A 62 -3.39 -3.39 -1.73
CA ALA A 62 -3.11 -2.28 -2.63
C ALA A 62 -4.35 -1.71 -3.30
N TRP A 63 -4.24 -0.51 -3.88
CA TRP A 63 -5.30 0.04 -4.71
C TRP A 63 -5.42 -0.75 -6.03
N GLY A 64 -6.62 -1.32 -6.27
CA GLY A 64 -6.98 -1.94 -7.54
C GLY A 64 -7.27 -0.90 -8.61
N SER A 65 -6.34 -0.73 -9.54
CA SER A 65 -6.30 0.33 -10.54
C SER A 65 -6.58 -0.14 -11.97
N GLY A 66 -6.56 -1.46 -12.17
CA GLY A 66 -6.80 -2.13 -13.44
C GLY A 66 -8.25 -2.12 -13.89
N THR A 67 -8.45 -2.14 -15.20
CA THR A 67 -9.79 -2.11 -15.82
C THR A 67 -10.56 -3.43 -15.69
N ALA A 68 -9.88 -4.53 -15.34
CA ALA A 68 -10.47 -5.85 -15.10
C ALA A 68 -10.27 -6.34 -13.66
N ASP A 69 -9.66 -5.54 -12.77
CA ASP A 69 -9.34 -5.96 -11.41
C ASP A 69 -10.57 -6.39 -10.61
N ARG A 70 -11.72 -5.75 -10.85
CA ARG A 70 -12.99 -6.10 -10.20
C ARG A 70 -13.59 -7.40 -10.72
N ASP A 71 -13.22 -7.82 -11.93
CA ASP A 71 -13.80 -8.99 -12.59
C ASP A 71 -13.13 -10.29 -12.14
N VAL A 72 -11.96 -10.20 -11.50
CA VAL A 72 -11.12 -11.36 -11.13
C VAL A 72 -11.04 -11.61 -9.62
N VAL A 73 -11.62 -10.72 -8.81
CA VAL A 73 -11.59 -10.86 -7.35
C VAL A 73 -12.79 -11.65 -6.83
N ASN A 74 -12.62 -12.28 -5.69
CA ASN A 74 -13.71 -12.85 -4.90
C ASN A 74 -14.56 -11.74 -4.22
N PRO A 75 -15.67 -12.07 -3.52
CA PRO A 75 -16.49 -11.08 -2.80
C PRO A 75 -15.75 -10.26 -1.73
N SER A 76 -14.64 -10.78 -1.20
CA SER A 76 -13.75 -10.08 -0.23
C SER A 76 -12.75 -9.13 -0.91
N SER A 77 -12.87 -8.94 -2.24
CA SER A 77 -11.95 -8.15 -3.07
C SER A 77 -10.53 -8.71 -3.12
N GLU A 78 -10.39 -10.03 -3.05
CA GLU A 78 -9.12 -10.74 -3.05
C GLU A 78 -8.94 -11.59 -4.31
N VAL A 79 -7.69 -11.74 -4.76
CA VAL A 79 -7.28 -12.62 -5.85
C VAL A 79 -5.94 -13.26 -5.49
N GLU A 80 -5.78 -14.54 -5.78
CA GLU A 80 -4.51 -15.24 -5.57
C GLU A 80 -3.51 -14.87 -6.68
N VAL A 81 -2.27 -14.60 -6.30
CA VAL A 81 -1.20 -14.16 -7.19
C VAL A 81 0.13 -14.81 -6.81
N PRO A 82 1.11 -14.88 -7.71
CA PRO A 82 1.05 -14.58 -9.15
C PRO A 82 0.04 -15.45 -9.93
N PRO A 83 -0.51 -14.99 -11.07
CA PRO A 83 -1.52 -15.76 -11.83
C PRO A 83 -1.08 -17.15 -12.30
N GLU A 84 0.21 -17.34 -12.59
CA GLU A 84 0.75 -18.61 -13.11
C GLU A 84 1.06 -19.62 -12.01
N GLU A 85 1.49 -19.13 -10.84
CA GLU A 85 1.88 -19.95 -9.68
C GLU A 85 1.44 -19.22 -8.41
N PRO A 86 0.15 -19.33 -8.02
CA PRO A 86 -0.36 -18.57 -6.89
C PRO A 86 0.32 -18.96 -5.57
N SER A 87 0.82 -17.97 -4.85
CA SER A 87 1.59 -18.14 -3.61
C SER A 87 1.18 -17.20 -2.48
N TYR A 88 0.47 -16.10 -2.79
CA TYR A 88 -0.04 -15.18 -1.78
C TYR A 88 -1.32 -14.47 -2.26
N THR A 89 -2.04 -13.85 -1.32
CA THR A 89 -3.30 -13.16 -1.63
C THR A 89 -3.06 -11.68 -1.91
N LEU A 90 -3.58 -11.16 -3.02
CA LEU A 90 -3.69 -9.73 -3.30
C LEU A 90 -5.11 -9.24 -2.97
N LYS A 91 -5.25 -8.44 -1.92
CA LYS A 91 -6.49 -7.74 -1.55
C LYS A 91 -6.50 -6.33 -2.12
N ARG A 92 -7.56 -6.00 -2.87
CA ARG A 92 -7.71 -4.71 -3.54
C ARG A 92 -8.58 -3.73 -2.75
N VAL A 93 -8.08 -2.51 -2.61
CA VAL A 93 -8.81 -1.36 -2.10
C VAL A 93 -9.36 -0.58 -3.28
N TRP A 94 -10.65 -0.28 -3.22
CA TRP A 94 -11.35 0.40 -4.30
C TRP A 94 -11.43 1.91 -4.08
N LEU A 95 -10.92 2.67 -5.02
CA LEU A 95 -10.95 4.13 -5.00
C LEU A 95 -11.90 4.65 -6.08
N THR A 96 -12.66 5.69 -5.75
CA THR A 96 -13.45 6.44 -6.74
C THR A 96 -12.54 7.37 -7.54
N SER A 97 -12.99 7.87 -8.71
CA SER A 97 -12.22 8.88 -9.45
C SER A 97 -11.93 10.13 -8.60
N SER A 98 -12.88 10.53 -7.75
CA SER A 98 -12.69 11.64 -6.82
C SER A 98 -11.64 11.36 -5.74
N ASP A 99 -11.50 10.10 -5.29
CA ASP A 99 -10.39 9.68 -4.45
C ASP A 99 -9.08 9.85 -5.20
N VAL A 100 -8.97 9.28 -6.39
CA VAL A 100 -7.73 9.32 -7.18
C VAL A 100 -7.30 10.77 -7.43
N ASP A 101 -8.23 11.66 -7.78
CA ASP A 101 -7.94 13.07 -8.03
C ASP A 101 -7.49 13.83 -6.78
N ASN A 102 -8.13 13.61 -5.63
CA ASN A 102 -7.90 14.42 -4.44
C ASN A 102 -6.90 13.81 -3.46
N TYR A 103 -6.76 12.49 -3.41
CA TYR A 103 -5.77 11.77 -2.62
C TYR A 103 -4.49 11.58 -3.42
N TYR A 104 -4.51 10.85 -4.53
CA TYR A 104 -3.29 10.47 -5.26
C TYR A 104 -2.71 11.67 -6.02
N HIS A 105 -3.49 12.28 -6.91
CA HIS A 105 -3.04 13.47 -7.66
C HIS A 105 -3.08 14.77 -6.82
N GLY A 106 -3.85 14.77 -5.73
CA GLY A 106 -3.99 15.90 -4.82
C GLY A 106 -2.99 15.82 -3.67
N TYR A 107 -3.44 15.38 -2.49
CA TYR A 107 -2.65 15.46 -1.26
C TYR A 107 -1.27 14.79 -1.38
N SER A 108 -1.21 13.58 -1.92
CA SER A 108 0.03 12.82 -2.02
C SER A 108 1.02 13.51 -2.97
N ASN A 109 0.62 13.79 -4.22
CA ASN A 109 1.57 14.25 -5.25
C ASN A 109 1.64 15.77 -5.47
N ARG A 110 0.69 16.56 -4.96
CA ARG A 110 0.74 18.04 -5.00
C ARG A 110 1.07 18.69 -3.66
N LEU A 111 1.04 17.96 -2.55
CA LEU A 111 1.46 18.48 -1.24
C LEU A 111 2.64 17.68 -0.67
N LEU A 112 2.44 16.42 -0.30
CA LEU A 112 3.45 15.65 0.42
C LEU A 112 4.72 15.45 -0.41
N TRP A 113 4.59 14.96 -1.64
CA TRP A 113 5.73 14.70 -2.52
C TRP A 113 6.57 15.98 -2.75
N PRO A 114 6.01 17.12 -3.22
CA PRO A 114 6.84 18.30 -3.47
C PRO A 114 7.44 18.89 -2.19
N LEU A 115 6.71 18.84 -1.08
CA LEU A 115 7.19 19.30 0.23
C LEU A 115 8.41 18.48 0.68
N CYS A 116 8.34 17.15 0.56
CA CYS A 116 9.43 16.26 0.97
C CYS A 116 10.66 16.32 0.07
N HIS A 117 10.48 16.75 -1.19
CA HIS A 117 11.58 17.00 -2.13
C HIS A 117 12.01 18.47 -2.16
N ILE A 118 11.51 19.31 -1.25
CA ILE A 118 11.88 20.73 -1.13
C ILE A 118 11.64 21.51 -2.45
N THR A 119 10.60 21.11 -3.20
CA THR A 119 10.13 21.80 -4.43
C THR A 119 8.93 22.69 -4.09
N MET A 120 9.19 23.71 -3.27
CA MET A 120 8.16 24.52 -2.62
C MET A 120 7.23 25.24 -3.60
N GLU A 121 7.71 25.59 -4.79
CA GLU A 121 6.94 26.20 -5.88
C GLU A 121 5.83 25.29 -6.43
N ARG A 122 5.94 23.97 -6.19
CA ARG A 122 4.96 22.96 -6.60
C ARG A 122 3.99 22.59 -5.50
N VAL A 123 4.20 23.07 -4.28
CA VAL A 123 3.33 22.78 -3.13
C VAL A 123 1.98 23.45 -3.33
N PHE A 124 0.93 22.64 -3.38
CA PHE A 124 -0.43 23.10 -3.57
C PHE A 124 -1.41 22.32 -2.70
N PHE A 125 -2.17 23.05 -1.88
CA PHE A 125 -3.13 22.48 -0.94
C PHE A 125 -4.56 22.92 -1.24
N ARG A 126 -5.50 21.98 -1.05
CA ARG A 126 -6.93 22.27 -0.92
C ARG A 126 -7.49 21.45 0.24
N LYS A 127 -8.42 22.00 1.02
CA LYS A 127 -9.07 21.29 2.14
C LYS A 127 -9.63 19.92 1.73
N ARG A 128 -10.19 19.81 0.51
CA ARG A 128 -10.72 18.56 -0.04
C ARG A 128 -9.67 17.47 -0.24
N PHE A 129 -8.41 17.84 -0.50
CA PHE A 129 -7.31 16.88 -0.63
C PHE A 129 -7.07 16.16 0.68
N TRP A 130 -7.03 16.88 1.79
CA TRP A 130 -6.88 16.27 3.12
C TRP A 130 -8.05 15.35 3.48
N GLN A 131 -9.29 15.74 3.16
CA GLN A 131 -10.45 14.88 3.44
C GLN A 131 -10.40 13.58 2.64
N ALA A 132 -10.05 13.65 1.35
CA ALA A 132 -9.83 12.45 0.54
C ALA A 132 -8.67 11.61 1.10
N TYR A 133 -7.55 12.24 1.50
CA TYR A 133 -6.39 11.54 2.02
C TYR A 133 -6.69 10.75 3.29
N LYS A 134 -7.39 11.37 4.26
CA LYS A 134 -7.89 10.66 5.45
C LYS A 134 -8.83 9.52 5.08
N ARG A 135 -9.80 9.76 4.19
CA ARG A 135 -10.79 8.75 3.79
C ARG A 135 -10.14 7.54 3.12
N VAL A 136 -9.16 7.77 2.24
CA VAL A 136 -8.41 6.69 1.59
C VAL A 136 -7.56 5.93 2.61
N ASN A 137 -6.85 6.62 3.51
CA ASN A 137 -6.10 5.94 4.57
C ASN A 137 -7.01 5.11 5.50
N GLN A 138 -8.25 5.56 5.77
CA GLN A 138 -9.26 4.78 6.48
C GLN A 138 -9.74 3.55 5.69
N LEU A 139 -9.88 3.65 4.37
CA LEU A 139 -10.20 2.50 3.51
C LEU A 139 -9.09 1.44 3.58
N PHE A 140 -7.82 1.86 3.46
CA PHE A 140 -6.68 0.96 3.60
C PHE A 140 -6.61 0.34 5.00
N SER A 141 -6.79 1.14 6.05
CA SER A 141 -6.82 0.61 7.43
C SER A 141 -7.91 -0.44 7.63
N ARG A 142 -9.10 -0.26 7.06
CA ARG A 142 -10.17 -1.26 7.12
C ARG A 142 -9.81 -2.54 6.37
N ALA A 143 -9.25 -2.43 5.18
CA ALA A 143 -8.80 -3.59 4.42
C ALA A 143 -7.73 -4.40 5.17
N VAL A 144 -6.84 -3.73 5.91
CA VAL A 144 -5.86 -4.39 6.79
C VAL A 144 -6.55 -5.11 7.94
N LEU A 145 -7.49 -4.47 8.64
CA LEU A 145 -8.22 -5.09 9.75
C LEU A 145 -9.02 -6.33 9.29
N GLU A 146 -9.63 -6.26 8.11
CA GLU A 146 -10.30 -7.40 7.47
C GLU A 146 -9.31 -8.53 7.18
N ALA A 147 -8.12 -8.21 6.66
CA ALA A 147 -7.11 -9.21 6.33
C ALA A 147 -6.52 -9.88 7.58
N VAL A 148 -6.30 -9.12 8.66
CA VAL A 148 -5.76 -9.62 9.93
C VAL A 148 -6.67 -10.68 10.57
N GLN A 149 -8.00 -10.58 10.38
CA GLN A 149 -8.97 -11.56 10.90
C GLN A 149 -8.81 -11.86 12.41
N GLY A 150 -8.36 -10.88 13.20
CA GLY A 150 -8.15 -11.02 14.64
C GLY A 150 -6.86 -11.76 15.06
N ARG A 151 -5.99 -12.11 14.12
CA ARG A 151 -4.64 -12.61 14.42
C ARG A 151 -3.80 -11.51 15.07
N GLN A 152 -3.00 -11.87 16.08
CA GLN A 152 -2.18 -10.90 16.82
C GLN A 152 -0.70 -10.95 16.46
N ASP A 153 -0.28 -12.02 15.80
CA ASP A 153 1.08 -12.34 15.38
C ASP A 153 1.44 -11.81 13.99
N ASP A 154 0.45 -11.30 13.23
CA ASP A 154 0.66 -10.72 11.90
C ASP A 154 1.59 -9.51 11.97
N LEU A 155 2.54 -9.45 11.01
CA LEU A 155 3.41 -8.29 10.84
C LEU A 155 2.83 -7.37 9.77
N LEU A 156 2.48 -6.15 10.16
CA LEU A 156 1.87 -5.15 9.28
C LEU A 156 2.97 -4.23 8.75
N TRP A 157 3.26 -4.31 7.45
CA TRP A 157 4.30 -3.51 6.81
C TRP A 157 3.70 -2.52 5.82
N ILE A 158 3.57 -1.28 6.27
CA ILE A 158 2.99 -0.18 5.50
C ILE A 158 4.10 0.53 4.74
N HIS A 159 3.84 0.84 3.48
CA HIS A 159 4.81 1.54 2.64
C HIS A 159 4.28 2.89 2.16
N ASP A 160 5.21 3.83 2.24
CA ASP A 160 5.25 5.10 1.54
C ASP A 160 4.37 6.23 2.10
N TYR A 161 4.63 7.44 1.61
CA TYR A 161 3.98 8.68 2.03
C TYR A 161 2.48 8.73 1.69
N HIS A 162 2.03 7.88 0.77
CA HIS A 162 0.63 7.72 0.43
C HIS A 162 -0.21 7.24 1.64
N LEU A 163 0.37 6.40 2.50
CA LEU A 163 -0.34 5.68 3.56
C LEU A 163 0.11 6.11 4.97
N CYS A 164 0.54 7.37 5.13
CA CYS A 164 1.13 7.88 6.36
C CYS A 164 0.22 7.78 7.60
N LEU A 165 -1.10 7.78 7.44
CA LEU A 165 -2.04 7.72 8.57
C LEU A 165 -2.39 6.29 8.96
N VAL A 166 -2.17 5.31 8.08
CA VAL A 166 -2.56 3.92 8.30
C VAL A 166 -1.96 3.35 9.61
N PRO A 167 -0.66 3.53 9.93
CA PRO A 167 -0.10 3.00 11.19
C PRO A 167 -0.83 3.53 12.44
N GLY A 168 -1.14 4.83 12.47
CA GLY A 168 -1.82 5.45 13.60
C GLY A 168 -3.30 5.07 13.71
N LEU A 169 -3.95 4.76 12.57
CA LEU A 169 -5.31 4.21 12.56
C LEU A 169 -5.31 2.77 13.07
N LEU A 170 -4.37 1.95 12.60
CA LEU A 170 -4.24 0.56 13.01
C LEU A 170 -3.88 0.40 14.48
N ARG A 171 -2.96 1.22 15.04
CA ARG A 171 -2.59 1.13 16.46
C ARG A 171 -3.77 1.33 17.42
N LYS A 172 -4.80 2.07 17.01
CA LYS A 172 -6.01 2.27 17.83
C LYS A 172 -6.87 1.01 17.93
N GLU A 173 -6.93 0.25 16.84
CA GLU A 173 -7.76 -0.96 16.73
C GLU A 173 -6.96 -2.23 17.10
N LEU A 174 -5.64 -2.21 16.89
CA LEU A 174 -4.69 -3.27 17.18
C LEU A 174 -3.55 -2.75 18.08
N PRO A 175 -3.79 -2.56 19.39
CA PRO A 175 -2.82 -1.97 20.31
C PRO A 175 -1.49 -2.71 20.41
N ASP A 176 -1.50 -4.02 20.19
CA ASP A 176 -0.33 -4.91 20.35
C ASP A 176 0.30 -5.37 19.03
N ALA A 177 -0.28 -4.99 17.88
CA ALA A 177 0.23 -5.45 16.58
C ALA A 177 1.64 -4.93 16.30
N THR A 178 2.44 -5.75 15.61
CA THR A 178 3.73 -5.30 15.07
C THR A 178 3.49 -4.50 13.80
N ILE A 179 3.73 -3.19 13.84
CA ILE A 179 3.45 -2.27 12.73
C ILE A 179 4.75 -1.57 12.33
N ALA A 180 5.19 -1.79 11.10
CA ALA A 180 6.32 -1.10 10.48
C ALA A 180 5.82 -0.15 9.40
N HIS A 181 6.40 1.05 9.32
CA HIS A 181 6.17 1.99 8.22
C HIS A 181 7.51 2.31 7.55
N PHE A 182 7.58 2.13 6.24
CA PHE A 182 8.76 2.48 5.45
C PHE A 182 8.45 3.66 4.53
N TRP A 183 9.16 4.78 4.71
CA TRP A 183 9.00 6.01 3.96
C TRP A 183 10.04 6.08 2.83
N HIS A 184 9.62 6.01 1.56
CA HIS A 184 10.54 5.81 0.43
C HIS A 184 11.16 7.09 -0.12
N ILE A 185 10.55 8.24 0.15
CA ILE A 185 11.02 9.54 -0.34
C ILE A 185 11.86 10.23 0.75
N PRO A 186 12.58 11.33 0.47
CA PRO A 186 13.28 12.06 1.52
C PRO A 186 12.32 12.54 2.62
N TRP A 187 12.84 12.74 3.83
CA TRP A 187 12.12 13.44 4.89
C TRP A 187 12.65 14.87 4.98
N PRO A 188 11.80 15.89 4.82
CA PRO A 188 12.24 17.28 4.88
C PRO A 188 12.57 17.67 6.33
N ASP A 189 13.45 18.65 6.51
CA ASP A 189 13.69 19.22 7.83
C ASP A 189 12.46 20.00 8.33
N TRP A 190 12.40 20.28 9.63
CA TRP A 190 11.25 20.94 10.23
C TRP A 190 10.96 22.33 9.65
N SER A 191 11.99 23.09 9.23
CA SER A 191 11.80 24.43 8.68
C SER A 191 10.98 24.41 7.38
N VAL A 192 11.07 23.32 6.62
CA VAL A 192 10.25 23.04 5.43
C VAL A 192 8.92 22.39 5.84
N PHE A 193 8.95 21.33 6.63
CA PHE A 193 7.75 20.52 6.91
C PHE A 193 6.65 21.31 7.62
N ARG A 194 6.99 22.31 8.44
CA ARG A 194 6.03 23.19 9.13
C ARG A 194 5.06 23.93 8.20
N VAL A 195 5.33 23.98 6.89
CA VAL A 195 4.41 24.53 5.87
C VAL A 195 3.22 23.60 5.62
N CYS A 196 3.35 22.30 5.91
CA CYS A 196 2.23 21.37 5.83
C CYS A 196 1.10 21.81 6.77
N PRO A 197 -0.14 22.00 6.26
CA PRO A 197 -1.26 22.42 7.11
C PRO A 197 -1.63 21.41 8.22
N GLN A 198 -1.07 20.21 8.19
CA GLN A 198 -1.24 19.13 9.18
C GLN A 198 0.09 18.77 9.88
N ALA A 199 1.07 19.69 9.94
CA ALA A 199 2.36 19.44 10.58
C ALA A 199 2.29 19.32 12.12
N ARG A 200 1.11 19.48 12.73
CA ARG A 200 0.88 19.49 14.18
C ARG A 200 -0.32 18.62 14.51
#